data_AF-A0A7Z8LA20-F1
#
_entry.id   AF-A0A7Z8LA20-F1
#
_cell.length_a   1.000
_cell.length_b   1.000
_cell.length_c   1.000
_cell.angle_alpha   90.00
_cell.angle_beta   90.00
_cell.angle_gamma   90.00
#
_symmetry.space_group_name_H-M   'P 1'
#
loop_
_entity.id
_entity.type
_entity.pdbx_description
1 polymer ?
#
loop_
_entity_poly.entity_id
_entity_poly.type
_entity_poly.pdbx_seq_one_letter_code
_entity_poly.pdbx_strand_id
1 'polypeptide(L)' 'MGNAKLTKVFTSGSSQAVRIPKEYRLPPGTVVIRQVPGGVFIGQGDDAFAAMAEAVEGFDADFLADRQQGTPETRELW' A
#
# COMPACT_ATOMS: atom_id res chain seq x y z
N MET A 1 -8.56 7.66 -9.59
CA MET A 1 -8.46 7.68 -8.11
C MET A 1 -9.72 7.00 -7.57
N GLY A 2 -9.61 5.89 -6.86
CA GLY A 2 -10.80 5.24 -6.27
C GLY A 2 -11.54 6.23 -5.37
N ASN A 3 -12.88 6.17 -5.38
CA ASN A 3 -13.69 7.03 -4.51
C ASN A 3 -13.31 6.77 -3.04
N ALA A 4 -12.89 7.82 -2.31
CA ALA A 4 -12.60 7.75 -0.89
C ALA A 4 -13.87 8.05 -0.07
N LYS A 5 -14.07 7.33 1.04
CA LYS A 5 -15.16 7.56 1.99
C LYS A 5 -14.63 7.75 3.39
N LEU A 6 -15.13 8.79 4.06
CA LEU A 6 -14.94 8.95 5.50
C LEU A 6 -15.70 7.85 6.23
N THR A 7 -15.04 7.21 7.18
CA THR A 7 -15.64 6.18 8.04
C THR A 7 -15.25 6.41 9.50
N LYS A 8 -15.97 5.75 10.39
CA LYS A 8 -15.79 5.91 11.83
C LYS A 8 -14.77 4.91 12.37
N VAL A 9 -13.85 5.43 13.18
CA VAL A 9 -13.04 4.67 14.11
C VAL A 9 -13.80 4.57 15.42
N PHE A 10 -13.80 3.40 16.05
CA PHE A 10 -14.51 3.13 17.29
C PHE A 10 -13.79 2.05 18.12
N THR A 11 -14.27 1.78 19.32
CA THR A 11 -13.76 0.71 20.18
C THR A 11 -14.60 -0.56 20.06
N SER A 12 -13.95 -1.72 20.03
CA SER A 12 -14.56 -3.04 20.08
C SER A 12 -13.93 -3.82 21.21
N GLY A 13 -14.61 -3.88 22.35
CA GLY A 13 -14.00 -4.35 23.60
C GLY A 13 -12.82 -3.46 24.00
N SER A 14 -11.66 -4.06 24.25
CA SER A 14 -10.41 -3.35 24.56
C SER A 14 -9.62 -2.90 23.32
N SER A 15 -10.09 -3.21 22.11
CA SER A 15 -9.36 -2.92 20.86
C SER A 15 -9.96 -1.74 20.09
N GLN A 16 -9.13 -1.11 19.25
CA GLN A 16 -9.59 -0.15 18.26
C GLN A 16 -10.10 -0.89 17.00
N ALA A 17 -11.14 -0.37 16.38
CA ALA A 17 -11.73 -0.90 15.17
C ALA A 17 -12.10 0.22 14.19
N VAL A 18 -12.12 -0.10 12.89
CA VAL A 18 -12.55 0.79 11.82
C VAL A 18 -13.76 0.16 11.13
N ARG A 19 -14.83 0.94 10.93
CA ARG A 19 -16.00 0.44 10.19
C ARG A 19 -15.68 0.36 8.70
N ILE A 20 -15.88 -0.79 8.07
CA ILE A 20 -15.74 -0.96 6.63
C ILE A 20 -17.12 -0.80 5.96
N PRO A 21 -17.34 0.24 5.11
CA PRO A 21 -18.59 0.41 4.38
C PRO A 21 -18.90 -0.78 3.46
N LYS A 22 -20.17 -0.98 3.11
CA LYS A 22 -20.64 -2.17 2.37
C LYS A 22 -19.93 -2.32 1.02
N GLU A 23 -19.67 -1.21 0.35
CA GLU A 23 -18.99 -1.13 -0.95
C GLU A 23 -17.50 -1.53 -0.90
N TYR A 24 -16.89 -1.59 0.29
CA TYR A 24 -15.51 -2.05 0.51
C TYR A 24 -15.43 -3.33 1.34
N ARG A 25 -16.54 -4.07 1.44
CA ARG A 25 -16.62 -5.28 2.27
C ARG A 25 -15.58 -6.30 1.80
N LEU A 26 -14.75 -6.74 2.75
CA LEU A 26 -13.76 -7.77 2.54
C LEU A 26 -14.41 -9.16 2.62
N PRO A 27 -13.85 -10.19 1.96
CA PRO A 27 -14.35 -11.55 2.10
C PRO A 27 -14.29 -12.04 3.55
N PRO A 28 -15.11 -13.02 3.92
CA PRO A 28 -15.02 -13.67 5.22
C PRO A 28 -13.62 -14.27 5.42
N GLY A 29 -13.01 -14.03 6.58
CA GLY A 29 -11.70 -14.58 6.92
C GLY A 29 -10.83 -13.60 7.71
N THR A 30 -9.52 -13.76 7.57
CA THR A 30 -8.50 -12.89 8.16
C THR A 30 -7.85 -12.02 7.10
N VAL A 31 -7.37 -10.87 7.53
CA VAL A 31 -6.64 -9.91 6.68
C VAL A 31 -5.31 -9.55 7.30
N VAL A 32 -4.37 -9.17 6.46
CA VAL A 32 -3.08 -8.63 6.85
C VAL A 32 -3.20 -7.12 7.01
N ILE A 33 -2.63 -6.59 8.10
CA ILE A 33 -2.50 -5.15 8.35
C ILE A 33 -1.01 -4.80 8.33
N ARG A 34 -0.63 -3.79 7.53
CA ARG A 34 0.75 -3.28 7.46
C ARG A 34 0.75 -1.76 7.57
N GLN A 35 1.76 -1.22 8.25
CA GLN A 35 2.00 0.21 8.27
C GLN A 35 2.70 0.64 6.96
N VAL A 36 2.19 1.72 6.36
CA VAL A 36 2.72 2.31 5.12
C VAL A 36 2.83 3.83 5.28
N PRO A 37 3.62 4.54 4.45
CA PRO A 37 3.60 6.00 4.46
C PRO A 37 2.17 6.54 4.27
N GLY A 38 1.74 7.39 5.20
CA GLY A 38 0.39 7.98 5.16
C GLY A 38 -0.73 7.14 5.79
N GLY A 39 -0.47 5.94 6.34
CA GLY A 39 -1.48 5.20 7.09
C GLY A 39 -1.25 3.69 7.23
N VAL A 40 -2.33 2.93 7.13
CA VAL A 40 -2.33 1.47 7.18
C VAL A 40 -2.95 0.88 5.93
N PHE A 41 -2.36 -0.20 5.44
CA PHE A 41 -2.92 -1.05 4.39
C PHE A 41 -3.65 -2.23 5.02
N ILE A 42 -4.83 -2.57 4.49
CA ILE A 42 -5.62 -3.74 4.89
C ILE A 42 -5.95 -4.54 3.62
N GLY A 43 -5.55 -5.82 3.57
CA GLY A 43 -5.79 -6.69 2.42
C GLY A 43 -5.72 -8.17 2.79
N GLN A 44 -6.10 -9.06 1.87
CA GLN A 44 -6.03 -10.51 2.07
C GLN A 44 -4.63 -11.05 1.76
N GLY A 45 -4.17 -12.02 2.55
CA GLY A 45 -2.94 -12.78 2.29
C GLY A 45 -1.66 -11.93 2.24
N ASP A 46 -0.54 -12.56 1.86
CA ASP A 46 0.78 -11.91 1.71
C ASP A 46 0.86 -10.91 0.53
N ASP A 47 -0.28 -10.57 -0.07
CA ASP A 47 -0.36 -10.17 -1.45
C ASP A 47 -0.74 -8.71 -1.66
N ALA A 48 -0.48 -7.87 -0.65
CA ALA A 48 -0.54 -6.41 -0.79
C ALA A 48 0.29 -5.91 -1.99
N PHE A 49 1.31 -6.68 -2.35
CA PHE A 49 2.22 -6.42 -3.45
C PHE A 49 2.13 -7.47 -4.57
N ALA A 50 1.16 -8.41 -4.57
CA ALA A 50 0.97 -9.32 -5.74
C ALA A 50 0.79 -8.52 -7.00
N ALA A 51 -0.19 -7.62 -6.96
CA ALA A 51 -0.56 -6.87 -8.14
C ALA A 51 0.62 -5.98 -8.58
N MET A 52 1.47 -5.55 -7.64
CA MET A 52 2.72 -4.86 -7.97
C MET A 52 3.76 -5.82 -8.57
N ALA A 53 3.93 -7.02 -8.02
CA ALA A 53 4.87 -8.03 -8.49
C ALA A 53 4.48 -8.54 -9.89
N GLU A 54 3.20 -8.86 -10.09
CA GLU A 54 2.59 -9.20 -11.38
C GLU A 54 2.74 -8.05 -12.38
N ALA A 55 2.54 -6.80 -11.97
CA ALA A 55 2.78 -5.65 -12.84
C ALA A 55 4.26 -5.52 -13.25
N VAL A 56 5.19 -5.92 -12.38
CA VAL A 56 6.63 -5.93 -12.69
C VAL A 56 6.99 -7.01 -13.70
N GLU A 57 6.28 -8.15 -13.74
CA GLU A 57 6.46 -9.19 -14.77
C GLU A 57 6.11 -8.70 -16.19
N GLY A 58 5.33 -7.62 -16.30
CA GLY A 58 4.96 -7.02 -17.58
C GLY A 58 6.02 -6.09 -18.19
N PHE A 59 7.14 -5.83 -17.51
CA PHE A 59 8.23 -5.02 -18.07
C PHE A 59 9.10 -5.85 -19.02
N ASP A 60 9.52 -5.23 -20.13
CA ASP A 60 10.52 -5.81 -21.01
C ASP A 60 11.86 -6.01 -20.28
N ALA A 61 12.65 -6.99 -20.72
CA ALA A 61 13.90 -7.38 -20.07
C ALA A 61 14.95 -6.26 -20.02
N ASP A 62 14.83 -5.24 -20.88
CA ASP A 62 15.72 -4.09 -20.94
C ASP A 62 15.23 -2.87 -20.14
N PHE A 63 14.05 -2.96 -19.52
CA PHE A 63 13.50 -1.90 -18.68
C PHE A 63 14.42 -1.64 -17.47
N LEU A 64 15.01 -0.43 -17.41
CA LEU A 64 16.00 -0.03 -16.41
C LEU A 64 17.26 -0.90 -16.36
N ALA A 65 17.67 -1.49 -17.49
CA ALA A 65 18.91 -2.27 -17.58
C ALA A 65 20.18 -1.48 -17.23
N ASP A 66 20.15 -0.15 -17.39
CA ASP A 66 21.21 0.77 -16.94
C ASP A 66 20.61 1.89 -16.07
N ARG A 67 21.30 2.24 -14.97
CA ARG A 67 20.90 3.34 -14.08
C ARG A 67 21.75 4.58 -14.35
N GLN A 68 21.23 5.45 -15.19
CA GLN A 68 21.85 6.75 -15.51
C GLN A 68 21.50 7.84 -14.48
N GLN A 69 21.56 7.51 -13.19
CA GLN A 69 21.13 8.42 -12.12
C GLN A 69 22.13 9.58 -11.89
N GLY A 70 23.33 9.51 -12.48
CA GLY A 70 24.36 10.53 -12.35
C GLY A 70 25.01 10.56 -10.97
N THR A 71 25.95 11.48 -10.78
CA THR A 71 26.53 11.78 -9.46
C THR A 71 25.67 12.82 -8.75
N PRO A 72 25.33 12.63 -7.46
CA PRO A 72 24.66 13.65 -6.67
C PRO A 72 25.43 14.97 -6.70
N GLU A 73 24.73 16.09 -6.87
CA GLU A 73 25.34 17.41 -6.76
C GLU A 73 25.70 17.73 -5.30
N THR A 74 26.90 18.26 -5.09
CA THR A 74 27.31 18.78 -3.78
C THR A 74 26.56 20.07 -3.50
N ARG A 75 25.80 20.11 -2.41
CA ARG A 75 25.17 21.34 -1.91
C ARG A 75 26.03 21.92 -0.78
N GLU A 76 26.28 23.23 -0.84
CA GLU A 76 26.81 24.00 0.28
C GLU A 76 25.88 23.79 1.48
N LEU A 77 26.40 23.17 2.54
CA LEU A 77 25.72 23.14 3.84
C LEU A 77 25.83 24.54 4.41
N TRP A 78 24.69 25.07 4.86
CA TRP A 78 24.54 26.47 5.26
C TRP A 78 25.55 26.86 6.34
#